data_AF-A0AAD8EMH7-F1
#
_entry.id   AF-A0AAD8EMH7-F1
#
_cell.length_a   1.000
_cell.length_b   1.000
_cell.length_c   1.000
_cell.angle_alpha   90.00
_cell.angle_beta   90.00
_cell.angle_gamma   90.00
#
_symmetry.space_group_name_H-M   'P 1'
#
loop_
_entity.id
_entity.type
_entity.pdbx_description
1 polymer ?
#
loop_
_entity_poly.entity_id
_entity_poly.type
_entity_poly.pdbx_seq_one_letter_code
_entity_poly.pdbx_strand_id
1 'polypeptide(L)' 'LDARGRSLDQATHWAEEHALGGRAFFRVTETEQPIGTHLAVENVRDIDAGSYRCRVDFQGSPTRNSIVNLTVIGE' A
#
# COMPACT_ATOMS: atom_id res chain seq x y z
N LEU A 1 6.93 0.34 -1.85
CA LEU A 1 7.77 1.57 -1.79
C LEU A 1 9.13 1.20 -1.26
N ASP A 2 10.19 1.56 -1.97
CA ASP A 2 11.57 1.35 -1.51
C ASP A 2 12.35 2.66 -1.49
N ALA A 3 12.54 3.20 -0.28
CA ALA A 3 13.27 4.43 0.00
C ALA A 3 14.70 4.19 0.54
N ARG A 4 15.24 2.97 0.46
CA ARG A 4 16.59 2.70 0.98
C ARG A 4 17.61 3.59 0.27
N GLY A 5 18.32 4.41 1.04
CA GLY A 5 19.36 5.32 0.53
C GLY A 5 18.84 6.56 -0.20
N ARG A 6 17.55 6.88 -0.12
CA ARG A 6 16.94 8.04 -0.79
C ARG A 6 15.78 8.62 0.02
N SER A 7 15.35 9.83 -0.33
CA SER A 7 14.17 10.46 0.25
C SER A 7 12.88 9.78 -0.25
N LEU A 8 11.78 9.95 0.50
CA LEU A 8 10.51 9.28 0.20
C LEU A 8 9.92 9.69 -1.16
N ASP A 9 10.16 10.92 -1.60
CA ASP A 9 9.75 11.45 -2.90
C ASP A 9 10.45 10.76 -4.09
N GLN A 10 11.61 10.15 -3.85
CA GLN A 10 12.39 9.44 -4.87
C GLN A 10 12.21 7.93 -4.81
N ALA A 11 11.42 7.44 -3.86
CA ALA A 11 11.31 6.02 -3.58
C ALA A 11 10.65 5.26 -4.74
N THR A 12 11.10 4.04 -4.99
CA THR A 12 10.57 3.23 -6.10
C THR A 12 9.23 2.61 -5.68
N HIS A 13 8.22 2.78 -6.53
CA HIS A 13 6.92 2.16 -6.38
C HIS A 13 6.88 0.91 -7.26
N TRP A 14 6.65 -0.25 -6.64
CA TRP A 14 6.35 -1.49 -7.35
C TRP A 14 4.96 -1.94 -6.91
N ALA A 15 4.12 -2.28 -7.89
CA ALA A 15 2.83 -2.90 -7.70
C ALA A 15 2.79 -4.16 -8.56
N GLU A 16 2.27 -5.25 -8.02
CA GLU A 16 2.04 -6.46 -8.78
C GLU A 16 0.86 -6.24 -9.74
N GLU A 17 1.14 -6.19 -11.05
CA GLU A 17 0.14 -5.87 -12.07
C GLU A 17 -1.01 -6.88 -12.13
N HIS A 18 -0.74 -8.15 -11.82
CA HIS A 18 -1.71 -9.24 -11.96
C HIS A 18 -2.74 -9.28 -10.83
N ALA A 19 -2.38 -8.87 -9.61
CA ALA A 19 -3.27 -8.98 -8.44
C ALA A 19 -4.36 -7.90 -8.45
N LEU A 20 -4.00 -6.65 -8.77
CA LEU A 20 -4.94 -5.52 -8.73
C LEU A 20 -5.16 -4.86 -10.11
N GLY A 21 -4.54 -5.37 -11.17
CA GLY A 21 -4.82 -4.96 -12.55
C GLY A 21 -4.43 -3.51 -12.84
N GLY A 22 -3.35 -3.01 -12.23
CA GLY A 22 -2.91 -1.61 -12.39
C GLY A 22 -3.78 -0.56 -11.69
N ARG A 23 -4.83 -0.96 -10.95
CA ARG A 23 -5.72 -0.05 -10.20
C ARG A 23 -5.22 0.30 -8.81
N ALA A 24 -4.02 -0.12 -8.46
CA ALA A 24 -3.47 0.01 -7.12
C ALA A 24 -2.21 0.86 -7.11
N PHE A 25 -2.21 1.87 -6.26
CA PHE A 25 -1.17 2.87 -6.17
C PHE A 25 -0.71 3.02 -4.73
N PHE A 26 0.59 3.16 -4.54
CA PHE A 26 1.15 3.45 -3.24
C PHE A 26 1.37 4.96 -3.12
N ARG A 27 0.71 5.62 -2.16
CA ARG A 27 0.73 7.07 -1.98
C ARG A 27 1.40 7.44 -0.67
N VAL A 28 2.02 8.61 -0.65
CA VAL A 28 2.57 9.26 0.55
C VAL A 28 1.89 10.62 0.65
N THR A 29 1.17 10.85 1.74
CA THR A 29 0.43 12.09 2.00
C THR A 29 0.87 12.67 3.34
N GLU A 30 1.36 13.89 3.33
CA GLU A 30 1.84 14.57 4.56
C GLU A 30 0.77 15.46 5.19
N THR A 31 -0.15 15.99 4.39
CA THR A 31 -1.10 17.04 4.81
C THR A 31 -2.57 16.63 4.72
N GLU A 32 -2.90 15.54 4.01
CA GLU A 32 -4.27 15.09 3.77
C GLU A 32 -4.54 13.75 4.44
N GLN A 33 -5.77 13.53 4.92
CA GLN A 33 -6.15 12.26 5.53
C GLN A 33 -6.45 11.19 4.48
N PRO A 34 -6.00 9.93 4.68
CA PRO A 34 -5.16 9.48 5.80
C PRO A 34 -3.72 9.99 5.68
N ILE A 35 -3.16 10.53 6.77
CA ILE A 35 -1.77 10.99 6.81
C ILE A 35 -0.85 9.78 6.83
N GLY A 36 0.20 9.83 6.03
CA GLY A 36 1.26 8.85 5.97
C GLY A 36 1.26 8.10 4.65
N THR A 37 1.64 6.83 4.72
CA THR A 37 1.85 5.99 3.54
C THR A 37 0.76 4.94 3.44
N HIS A 38 0.06 4.90 2.31
CA HIS A 38 -1.11 4.05 2.16
C HIS A 38 -1.22 3.44 0.75
N LEU A 39 -1.90 2.30 0.68
CA LEU A 39 -2.32 1.67 -0.57
C LEU A 39 -3.69 2.26 -0.97
N ALA A 40 -3.74 2.93 -2.10
CA ALA A 40 -4.98 3.35 -2.73
C ALA A 40 -5.37 2.33 -3.80
N VAL A 41 -6.62 1.86 -3.77
CA VAL A 41 -7.18 0.93 -4.77
C VAL A 41 -8.38 1.62 -5.42
N GLU A 42 -8.31 1.83 -6.72
CA GLU A 42 -9.38 2.46 -7.51
C GLU A 42 -10.32 1.41 -8.11
N ASN A 43 -11.58 1.78 -8.30
CA ASN A 43 -12.61 0.90 -8.88
C ASN A 43 -12.65 -0.49 -8.20
N VAL A 44 -12.85 -0.50 -6.88
CA VAL A 44 -12.85 -1.72 -6.04
C VAL A 44 -13.92 -2.70 -6.53
N ARG A 45 -13.57 -3.98 -6.59
CA ARG A 45 -14.42 -5.09 -7.04
C ARG A 45 -14.53 -6.14 -5.94
N ASP A 46 -15.56 -6.99 -5.99
CA ASP A 46 -15.76 -8.06 -4.98
C ASP A 46 -14.55 -8.99 -4.85
N ILE A 47 -13.85 -9.26 -5.96
CA ILE A 47 -12.64 -10.09 -5.97
C ILE A 47 -11.44 -9.44 -5.27
N ASP A 48 -11.50 -8.14 -4.98
CA ASP A 48 -10.46 -7.44 -4.24
C ASP A 48 -10.61 -7.68 -2.71
N ALA A 49 -11.74 -8.22 -2.25
CA ALA A 49 -11.95 -8.57 -0.85
C ALA A 49 -10.92 -9.61 -0.38
N GLY A 50 -10.37 -9.40 0.81
CA GLY A 50 -9.34 -10.29 1.34
C GLY A 50 -8.43 -9.63 2.36
N SER A 51 -7.35 -10.34 2.70
CA SER A 51 -6.38 -9.90 3.70
C SER A 51 -5.16 -9.28 3.05
N TYR A 52 -4.89 -8.02 3.38
CA TYR A 52 -3.78 -7.23 2.86
C TYR A 52 -2.69 -7.13 3.91
N ARG A 53 -1.45 -7.42 3.53
CA ARG A 53 -0.29 -7.29 4.41
C ARG A 53 0.50 -6.04 4.06
N CYS A 54 0.55 -5.09 4.98
CA CYS A 54 1.53 -4.01 4.95
C CYS A 54 2.83 -4.51 5.57
N ARG A 55 3.94 -4.47 4.82
CA ARG A 55 5.28 -4.82 5.27
C ARG A 55 6.17 -3.59 5.19
N VAL A 56 6.82 -3.25 6.29
CA VAL A 56 7.80 -2.15 6.37
C VAL A 56 9.13 -2.69 6.87
N ASP A 57 10.13 -2.65 6.01
CA ASP A 57 11.50 -3.05 6.32
C ASP A 57 12.32 -1.83 6.76
N PHE A 58 12.90 -1.89 7.95
CA PHE A 58 13.78 -0.84 8.48
C PHE A 58 15.24 -1.28 8.38
N GLN A 59 16.16 -0.33 8.25
CA GLN A 59 17.59 -0.64 8.14
C GLN A 59 18.18 -1.16 9.47
N GLY A 60 17.80 -0.55 10.61
CA GLY A 60 18.35 -0.87 11.93
C GLY A 60 17.36 -1.49 12.91
N SER A 61 16.12 -1.73 12.47
CA SER A 61 15.03 -2.23 13.32
C SER A 61 14.33 -3.42 12.66
N PRO A 62 13.66 -4.29 13.42
CA PRO A 62 12.90 -5.40 12.85
C PRO A 62 11.83 -4.94 11.87
N THR A 63 11.56 -5.75 10.85
CA THR A 63 10.44 -5.57 9.92
C THR A 63 9.12 -5.52 10.68
N ARG A 64 8.31 -4.50 10.40
CA ARG A 64 6.94 -4.42 10.91
C ARG A 64 5.96 -4.96 9.88
N ASN A 65 5.02 -5.77 10.34
CA ASN A 65 3.94 -6.30 9.53
C ASN A 65 2.60 -5.92 10.15
N SER A 66 1.70 -5.40 9.34
CA SER A 66 0.31 -5.14 9.71
C SER A 66 -0.60 -5.84 8.72
N ILE A 67 -1.64 -6.48 9.23
CA ILE A 67 -2.64 -7.15 8.40
C ILE A 67 -3.92 -6.33 8.48
N VAL A 68 -4.48 -6.01 7.32
CA VAL A 68 -5.75 -5.27 7.16
C VAL A 68 -6.69 -6.15 6.36
N ASN A 69 -7.91 -6.33 6.86
CA ASN A 69 -8.94 -7.05 6.11
C ASN A 69 -9.79 -6.04 5.33
N LEU A 70 -9.84 -6.23 4.01
CA LEU A 70 -10.73 -5.51 3.12
C LEU A 70 -11.99 -6.34 2.91
N THR A 71 -13.10 -5.85 3.46
CA THR A 71 -14.44 -6.34 3.13
C THR A 71 -15.04 -5.39 2.10
N VAL A 72 -15.44 -5.93 0.95
CA VAL A 72 -16.18 -5.18 -0.06
C VAL A 72 -17.65 -5.40 0.21
N ILE A 73 -18.38 -4.32 0.44
CA ILE A 73 -19.84 -4.34 0.63
C ILE A 73 -20.44 -3.87 -0.69
N GLY A 74 -20.89 -4.84 -1.50
CA GLY A 74 -21.73 -4.58 -2.67
C GLY A 74 -23.19 -4.36 -2.29
N GLU A 75 -24.04 -4.06 -3.27
CA GLU A 75 -25.50 -4.18 -3.11
C GLU A 75 -25.95 -5.64 -2.99
#